data_AF-A0A6L9ZE78-F1
#
_entry.id   AF-A0A6L9ZE78-F1
#
_cell.length_a   1.000
_cell.length_b   1.000
_cell.length_c   1.000
_cell.angle_alpha   90.00
_cell.angle_beta   90.00
_cell.angle_gamma   90.00
#
_symmetry.space_group_name_H-M   'P 1'
#
loop_
_entity.id
_entity.type
_entity.pdbx_description
1 polymer ?
#
loop_
_entity_poly.entity_id
_entity_poly.type
_entity_poly.pdbx_seq_one_letter_code
_entity_poly.pdbx_strand_id
1 'polypeptide(L)'
;ALWVGLSSSLQEIVKESSIYARERLVNLGLFPYLGSKVLIRSGLAILQTILIVTIVLYGFKAPTSELLDWKIGLGITTFLTIIAATSLGLMVSTLVKNESEANNTIPLILLPQIIFSGVIFKLKGLASTLSWLMVSRWSMGAYGALVNVNSMVPEQSSRFGLKLPPPPFEATPVYDATWQNLILNWLLLCLHTGVYLIIAFRLQKRKDIF
;
A
#
# COMPACT_ATOMS: atom_id res chain seq x y z
N ALA A 1 4.67 -5.38 -3.32
CA ALA A 1 4.81 -4.18 -2.47
C ALA A 1 4.23 -4.40 -1.06
N LEU A 2 2.92 -4.64 -0.90
CA LEU A 2 2.26 -4.71 0.42
C LEU A 2 2.89 -5.71 1.40
N TRP A 3 3.07 -6.96 0.98
CA TRP A 3 3.71 -7.99 1.80
C TRP A 3 5.10 -7.58 2.29
N VAL A 4 5.91 -7.02 1.38
CA VAL A 4 7.29 -6.57 1.66
C VAL A 4 7.31 -5.42 2.68
N GLY A 5 6.40 -4.46 2.56
CA GLY A 5 6.29 -3.37 3.53
C GLY A 5 5.84 -3.86 4.91
N LEU A 6 4.83 -4.73 4.96
CA LEU A 6 4.32 -5.31 6.21
C LEU A 6 5.37 -6.18 6.91
N SER A 7 6.00 -7.11 6.20
CA SER A 7 6.97 -8.05 6.79
C SER A 7 8.21 -7.36 7.36
N SER A 8 8.63 -6.23 6.76
CA SER A 8 9.81 -5.48 7.19
C SER A 8 9.59 -4.57 8.41
N SER A 9 8.35 -4.42 8.87
CA SER A 9 8.00 -3.42 9.90
C SER A 9 7.14 -3.95 11.05
N LEU A 10 6.36 -5.02 10.84
CA LEU A 10 5.42 -5.54 11.85
C LEU A 10 6.07 -6.01 13.15
N GLN A 11 7.30 -6.52 13.09
CA GLN A 11 8.00 -7.03 14.27
C GLN A 11 8.87 -5.98 14.97
N GLU A 12 9.03 -4.81 14.35
CA GLU A 12 10.11 -3.88 14.69
C GLU A 12 10.05 -3.32 16.11
N ILE A 13 8.89 -2.79 16.50
CA ILE A 13 8.74 -2.09 17.79
C ILE A 13 8.72 -3.12 18.91
N VAL A 14 8.10 -4.28 18.67
CA VAL A 14 8.03 -5.36 19.65
C VAL A 14 9.39 -5.98 19.91
N LYS A 15 10.17 -6.25 18.86
CA LYS A 15 11.52 -6.84 18.95
C LYS A 15 12.48 -5.98 19.78
N GLU A 16 12.33 -4.66 19.69
CA GLU A 16 13.20 -3.71 20.40
C GLU A 16 12.54 -3.09 21.64
N SER A 17 11.37 -3.58 22.05
CA SER A 17 10.60 -2.99 23.15
C SER A 17 11.40 -2.90 24.47
N SER A 18 12.22 -3.90 24.77
CA SER A 18 13.10 -3.93 25.95
C SER A 18 14.29 -2.96 25.87
N ILE A 19 14.78 -2.67 24.65
CA ILE A 19 15.84 -1.69 24.42
C ILE A 19 15.25 -0.29 24.56
N TYR A 20 14.11 -0.04 23.89
CA TYR A 20 13.39 1.22 23.97
C TYR A 20 13.05 1.60 25.42
N ALA A 21 12.54 0.66 26.22
CA ALA A 21 12.22 0.92 27.63
C ALA A 21 13.45 1.38 28.43
N ARG A 22 14.64 0.79 28.18
CA ARG A 22 15.89 1.19 28.85
C ARG A 22 16.37 2.56 28.40
N GLU A 23 16.35 2.85 27.10
CA GLU A 23 16.79 4.14 26.56
C GLU A 23 15.84 5.29 26.94
N ARG A 24 14.55 5.00 27.12
CA ARG A 24 13.55 5.97 27.57
C ARG A 24 13.84 6.49 28.99
N LEU A 25 14.39 5.64 29.86
CA LEU A 25 14.83 6.05 31.21
C LEU A 25 16.00 7.04 31.17
N VAL A 26 16.74 7.09 30.07
CA VAL A 26 17.88 7.99 29.85
C VAL A 26 17.50 9.16 28.92
N ASN A 27 16.22 9.58 28.94
CA ASN A 27 15.67 10.72 28.18
C ASN A 27 15.62 10.57 26.64
N LEU A 28 15.54 9.35 26.10
CA LEU A 28 15.26 9.20 24.66
C LEU A 28 13.87 9.78 24.30
N GLY A 29 13.83 10.70 23.33
CA GLY A 29 12.57 11.25 22.82
C GLY A 29 11.85 10.28 21.87
N LEU A 30 10.51 10.24 21.94
CA LEU A 30 9.69 9.42 21.05
C LEU A 30 9.77 9.84 19.56
N PHE A 31 9.91 11.14 19.30
CA PHE A 31 10.06 11.68 17.94
C PHE A 31 11.36 11.21 17.27
N PRO A 32 12.56 11.38 17.88
CA PRO A 32 13.80 10.80 17.36
C PRO A 32 13.74 9.28 17.14
N TYR A 33 13.10 8.54 18.04
CA TYR A 33 12.96 7.08 17.95
C TYR A 33 12.12 6.62 16.77
N LEU A 34 10.90 7.14 16.61
CA LEU A 34 10.05 6.77 15.47
C LEU A 34 10.59 7.37 14.16
N GLY A 35 11.18 8.57 14.22
CA GLY A 35 11.81 9.22 13.08
C GLY A 35 12.96 8.40 12.50
N SER A 36 13.85 7.87 13.35
CA SER A 36 14.98 7.03 12.88
C SER A 36 14.48 5.75 12.20
N LYS A 37 13.45 5.10 12.76
CA LYS A 37 12.83 3.90 12.17
C LYS A 37 12.21 4.16 10.81
N VAL A 38 11.50 5.28 10.65
CA VAL A 38 10.89 5.66 9.37
C VAL A 38 11.96 6.04 8.35
N LEU A 39 13.01 6.76 8.75
CA LEU A 39 14.08 7.21 7.85
C LEU A 39 14.85 6.03 7.25
N ILE A 40 15.33 5.11 8.10
CA ILE A 40 16.09 3.94 7.66
C ILE A 40 15.24 3.07 6.74
N ARG A 41 13.96 2.84 7.11
CA ARG A 41 13.03 2.06 6.29
C ARG A 41 12.66 2.72 4.99
N SER A 42 12.63 4.05 4.94
CA SER A 42 12.42 4.78 3.69
C SER A 42 13.58 4.54 2.72
N GLY A 43 14.82 4.53 3.22
CA GLY A 43 15.99 4.14 2.42
C GLY A 43 15.91 2.69 1.92
N LEU A 44 15.54 1.74 2.79
CA LEU A 44 15.33 0.34 2.39
C LEU A 44 14.18 0.17 1.40
N ALA A 45 13.11 0.94 1.52
CA ALA A 45 11.96 0.92 0.63
C ALA A 45 12.34 1.37 -0.79
N ILE A 46 13.29 2.30 -0.95
CA ILE A 46 13.83 2.67 -2.27
C ILE A 46 14.51 1.45 -2.91
N LEU A 47 15.38 0.76 -2.17
CA LEU A 47 16.07 -0.43 -2.67
C LEU A 47 15.09 -1.56 -3.02
N GLN A 48 14.11 -1.83 -2.16
CA GLN A 48 13.05 -2.81 -2.42
C GLN A 48 12.22 -2.44 -3.66
N THR A 49 11.94 -1.15 -3.85
CA THR A 49 11.23 -0.64 -5.03
C THR A 49 12.04 -0.92 -6.29
N ILE A 50 13.33 -0.58 -6.30
CA ILE A 50 14.21 -0.80 -7.45
C ILE A 50 14.24 -2.29 -7.82
N LEU A 51 14.39 -3.18 -6.83
CA LEU A 51 14.38 -4.63 -7.07
C LEU A 51 13.06 -5.11 -7.68
N ILE A 52 11.92 -4.71 -7.10
CA ILE A 52 10.60 -5.11 -7.60
C ILE A 52 10.37 -4.59 -9.02
N VAL A 53 10.65 -3.30 -9.26
CA VAL A 53 10.48 -2.66 -10.57
C VAL A 53 11.37 -3.33 -11.61
N THR A 54 12.63 -3.63 -11.27
CA THR A 54 13.58 -4.28 -12.18
C THR A 54 13.06 -5.66 -12.62
N ILE A 55 12.59 -6.47 -11.67
CA ILE A 55 12.03 -7.80 -11.97
C ILE A 55 10.78 -7.68 -12.86
N VAL A 56 9.90 -6.71 -12.58
CA VAL A 56 8.69 -6.49 -13.40
C VAL A 56 9.06 -6.05 -14.82
N LEU A 57 10.01 -5.15 -14.98
CA LEU A 57 10.45 -4.67 -16.30
C LEU A 57 11.20 -5.72 -17.11
N TYR A 58 11.88 -6.66 -16.44
CA TYR A 58 12.53 -7.80 -17.10
C TYR A 58 11.52 -8.89 -17.49
N GLY A 59 10.54 -9.15 -16.62
CA GLY A 59 9.55 -10.21 -16.83
C GLY A 59 8.38 -9.84 -17.74
N PHE A 60 8.04 -8.55 -17.85
CA PHE A 60 6.86 -8.09 -18.58
C PHE A 60 7.19 -6.97 -19.57
N LYS A 61 6.53 -7.01 -20.73
CA LYS A 61 6.61 -5.92 -21.70
C LYS A 61 5.98 -4.66 -21.14
N ALA A 62 6.71 -3.54 -21.17
CA ALA A 62 6.21 -2.26 -20.71
C ALA A 62 5.00 -1.81 -21.57
N PRO A 63 3.85 -1.49 -20.97
CA PRO A 63 2.73 -0.89 -21.67
C PRO A 63 3.08 0.54 -22.11
N THR A 64 2.48 0.99 -23.20
CA THR A 64 2.50 2.38 -23.63
C THR A 64 1.57 3.18 -22.72
N SER A 65 2.14 3.91 -21.76
CA SER A 65 1.41 4.81 -20.88
C SER A 65 1.32 6.20 -21.50
N GLU A 66 0.13 6.78 -21.53
CA GLU A 66 -0.14 8.13 -22.08
C GLU A 66 0.14 9.25 -21.06
N LEU A 67 0.14 8.93 -19.76
CA LEU A 67 0.32 9.91 -18.69
C LEU A 67 1.78 10.14 -18.35
N LEU A 68 2.47 9.08 -17.96
CA LEU A 68 3.83 9.11 -17.41
C LEU A 68 4.57 7.87 -17.87
N ASP A 69 5.89 7.94 -18.08
CA ASP A 69 6.70 6.75 -18.38
C ASP A 69 6.39 5.65 -17.36
N TRP A 70 5.99 4.48 -17.90
CA TRP A 70 5.62 3.30 -17.15
C TRP A 70 6.63 2.99 -16.05
N LYS A 71 7.94 3.09 -16.34
CA LYS A 71 9.01 2.78 -15.37
C LYS A 71 8.94 3.70 -14.16
N ILE A 72 8.76 4.99 -14.41
CA ILE A 72 8.71 6.03 -13.38
C ILE A 72 7.41 5.90 -12.58
N GLY A 73 6.27 5.78 -13.24
CA GLY A 73 4.97 5.63 -12.59
C GLY A 73 4.87 4.37 -11.74
N LEU A 74 5.36 3.24 -12.27
CA LEU A 74 5.47 1.97 -11.54
C LEU A 74 6.37 2.13 -10.31
N GLY A 75 7.53 2.78 -10.46
CA GLY A 75 8.46 3.05 -9.36
C GLY A 75 7.85 3.88 -8.25
N ILE A 76 7.27 5.05 -8.57
CA ILE A 76 6.64 5.94 -7.59
C ILE A 76 5.50 5.22 -6.86
N THR A 77 4.59 4.59 -7.61
CA THR A 77 3.44 3.88 -7.02
C THR A 77 3.89 2.75 -6.12
N THR A 78 4.90 1.98 -6.53
CA THR A 78 5.46 0.87 -5.74
C THR A 78 6.11 1.40 -4.46
N PHE A 79 6.91 2.46 -4.54
CA PHE A 79 7.54 3.09 -3.39
C PHE A 79 6.50 3.59 -2.38
N LEU A 80 5.52 4.38 -2.83
CA LEU A 80 4.46 4.88 -1.96
C LEU A 80 3.65 3.76 -1.32
N THR A 81 3.39 2.67 -2.07
CA THR A 81 2.70 1.49 -1.54
C THR A 81 3.53 0.79 -0.46
N ILE A 82 4.85 0.65 -0.65
CA ILE A 82 5.73 0.06 0.37
C ILE A 82 5.74 0.94 1.61
N ILE A 83 5.92 2.25 1.48
CA ILE A 83 5.95 3.18 2.62
C ILE A 83 4.63 3.17 3.41
N ALA A 84 3.49 3.16 2.71
CA ALA A 84 2.18 3.07 3.36
C ALA A 84 1.99 1.74 4.10
N ALA A 85 2.41 0.62 3.49
CA ALA A 85 2.37 -0.70 4.11
C ALA A 85 3.33 -0.83 5.30
N THR A 86 4.53 -0.24 5.20
CA THR A 86 5.52 -0.17 6.27
C THR A 86 4.99 0.64 7.45
N SER A 87 4.31 1.76 7.19
CA SER A 87 3.71 2.59 8.24
C SER A 87 2.55 1.88 8.93
N LEU A 88 1.73 1.15 8.16
CA LEU A 88 0.70 0.25 8.71
C LEU A 88 1.32 -0.84 9.60
N GLY A 89 2.41 -1.46 9.15
CA GLY A 89 3.11 -2.48 9.92
C GLY A 89 3.74 -1.94 11.20
N LEU A 90 4.33 -0.74 11.17
CA LEU A 90 4.81 -0.04 12.37
C LEU A 90 3.68 0.24 13.36
N MET A 91 2.53 0.73 12.88
CA MET A 91 1.35 0.95 13.71
C MET A 91 0.91 -0.33 14.41
N VAL A 92 0.81 -1.44 13.68
CA VAL A 92 0.40 -2.72 14.25
C VAL A 92 1.47 -3.30 15.17
N SER A 93 2.75 -3.05 14.90
CA SER A 93 3.85 -3.40 15.81
C SER A 93 3.70 -2.73 17.18
N THR A 94 3.05 -1.55 17.28
CA THR A 94 2.71 -0.96 18.58
C THR A 94 1.55 -1.66 19.31
N LEU A 95 0.77 -2.53 18.65
CA LEU A 95 -0.40 -3.18 19.24
C LEU A 95 -0.11 -4.60 19.71
N VAL A 96 0.74 -5.33 19.01
CA VAL A 96 1.09 -6.72 19.32
C VAL A 96 2.08 -6.81 20.49
N LYS A 97 2.12 -7.96 21.17
CA LYS A 97 2.91 -8.16 22.40
C LYS A 97 4.24 -8.86 22.16
N ASN A 98 4.31 -9.73 21.16
CA ASN A 98 5.51 -10.49 20.82
C ASN A 98 5.66 -10.70 19.29
N GLU A 99 6.84 -11.13 18.86
CA GLU A 99 7.17 -11.32 17.43
C GLU A 99 6.29 -12.39 16.77
N SER A 100 5.91 -13.43 17.51
CA SER A 100 5.02 -14.49 17.00
C SER A 100 3.63 -13.95 16.67
N GLU A 101 3.06 -13.13 17.55
CA GLU A 101 1.77 -12.45 17.33
C GLU A 101 1.84 -11.51 16.12
N ALA A 102 2.94 -10.77 15.95
CA ALA A 102 3.15 -9.93 14.77
C ALA A 102 3.12 -10.74 13.46
N ASN A 103 3.81 -11.90 13.43
CA ASN A 103 3.85 -12.78 12.25
C ASN A 103 2.47 -13.38 11.93
N ASN A 104 1.73 -13.80 12.96
CA ASN A 104 0.36 -14.31 12.79
C ASN A 104 -0.62 -13.23 12.33
N THR A 105 -0.31 -11.95 12.57
CA THR A 105 -1.15 -10.82 12.17
C THR A 105 -0.95 -10.42 10.69
N ILE A 106 0.20 -10.76 10.07
CA ILE A 106 0.49 -10.40 8.66
C ILE A 106 -0.65 -10.84 7.72
N PRO A 107 -1.06 -12.13 7.71
CA PRO A 107 -2.10 -12.58 6.78
C PRO A 107 -3.47 -11.97 7.11
N LEU A 108 -3.77 -11.75 8.40
CA LEU A 108 -5.02 -11.15 8.85
C LEU A 108 -5.19 -9.72 8.35
N ILE A 109 -4.10 -8.98 8.14
CA ILE A 109 -4.13 -7.65 7.53
C ILE A 109 -4.12 -7.74 6.01
N LEU A 110 -3.25 -8.60 5.46
CA LEU A 110 -3.04 -8.68 4.02
C LEU A 110 -4.29 -9.16 3.27
N LEU A 111 -5.01 -10.14 3.83
CA LEU A 111 -6.15 -10.76 3.17
C LEU A 111 -7.30 -9.76 2.96
N PRO A 112 -7.75 -8.97 3.95
CA PRO A 112 -8.68 -7.86 3.74
C PRO A 112 -8.16 -6.84 2.70
N GLN A 113 -6.89 -6.47 2.77
CA GLN A 113 -6.31 -5.54 1.78
C GLN A 113 -6.49 -6.10 0.36
N ILE A 114 -6.20 -7.38 0.12
CA ILE A 114 -6.34 -7.97 -1.21
C ILE A 114 -7.82 -8.06 -1.64
N ILE A 115 -8.71 -8.53 -0.76
CA ILE A 115 -10.13 -8.72 -1.06
C ILE A 115 -10.80 -7.39 -1.41
N PHE A 116 -10.55 -6.36 -0.59
CA PHE A 116 -11.13 -5.04 -0.75
C PHE A 116 -10.32 -4.13 -1.69
N SER A 117 -9.34 -4.66 -2.43
CA SER A 117 -8.60 -3.87 -3.44
C SER A 117 -9.50 -3.35 -4.58
N GLY A 118 -10.64 -4.02 -4.83
CA GLY A 118 -11.55 -3.70 -5.93
C GLY A 118 -11.19 -4.36 -7.27
N VAL A 119 -10.17 -5.23 -7.28
CA VAL A 119 -9.71 -5.96 -8.47
C VAL A 119 -10.35 -7.34 -8.58
N ILE A 120 -10.43 -8.07 -7.47
CA ILE A 120 -10.91 -9.46 -7.46
C ILE A 120 -12.44 -9.52 -7.44
N PHE A 121 -13.07 -8.60 -6.70
CA PHE A 121 -14.51 -8.58 -6.49
C PHE A 121 -15.10 -7.22 -6.87
N LYS A 122 -16.27 -7.23 -7.50
CA LYS A 122 -17.07 -6.02 -7.69
C LYS A 122 -17.63 -5.56 -6.35
N LEU A 123 -17.07 -4.49 -5.81
CA LEU A 123 -17.45 -3.94 -4.52
C LEU A 123 -18.73 -3.11 -4.63
N LYS A 124 -19.76 -3.45 -3.86
CA LYS A 124 -21.04 -2.73 -3.80
C LYS A 124 -21.41 -2.40 -2.36
N GLY A 125 -22.14 -1.30 -2.16
CA GLY A 125 -22.61 -0.88 -0.84
C GLY A 125 -21.46 -0.68 0.16
N LEU A 126 -21.62 -1.22 1.37
CA LEU A 126 -20.66 -1.10 2.48
C LEU A 126 -19.24 -1.58 2.13
N ALA A 127 -19.12 -2.63 1.31
CA ALA A 127 -17.81 -3.14 0.90
C ALA A 127 -17.02 -2.10 0.07
N SER A 128 -17.72 -1.27 -0.70
CA SER A 128 -17.09 -0.16 -1.43
C SER A 128 -16.58 0.91 -0.47
N THR A 129 -17.37 1.28 0.53
CA THR A 129 -16.94 2.27 1.53
C THR A 129 -15.75 1.79 2.35
N LEU A 130 -15.75 0.52 2.79
CA LEU A 130 -14.64 -0.07 3.54
C LEU A 130 -13.35 -0.16 2.72
N SER A 131 -13.47 -0.35 1.41
CA SER A 131 -12.31 -0.43 0.52
C SER A 131 -11.48 0.85 0.47
N TRP A 132 -12.07 2.00 0.80
CA TRP A 132 -11.35 3.29 0.84
C TRP A 132 -10.32 3.34 1.97
N LEU A 133 -10.43 2.46 2.97
CA LEU A 133 -9.43 2.32 4.04
C LEU A 133 -8.25 1.42 3.65
N MET A 134 -8.33 0.75 2.50
CA MET A 134 -7.34 -0.23 2.09
C MET A 134 -6.28 0.45 1.20
N VAL A 135 -5.02 0.36 1.62
CA VAL A 135 -3.87 0.86 0.87
C VAL A 135 -3.81 0.19 -0.51
N SER A 136 -4.17 -1.09 -0.57
CA SER A 136 -4.25 -1.85 -1.82
C SER A 136 -5.16 -1.21 -2.85
N ARG A 137 -6.29 -0.61 -2.45
CA ARG A 137 -7.25 -0.02 -3.38
C ARG A 137 -6.63 1.16 -4.13
N TRP A 138 -6.02 2.08 -3.40
CA TRP A 138 -5.39 3.27 -3.98
C TRP A 138 -4.15 2.91 -4.81
N SER A 139 -3.40 1.89 -4.36
CA SER A 139 -2.29 1.32 -5.13
C SER A 139 -2.76 0.74 -6.48
N MET A 140 -3.82 -0.07 -6.48
CA MET A 140 -4.40 -0.62 -7.71
C MET A 140 -5.03 0.43 -8.61
N GLY A 141 -5.65 1.48 -8.04
CA GLY A 141 -6.14 2.63 -8.79
C GLY A 141 -5.02 3.35 -9.56
N ALA A 142 -3.89 3.62 -8.89
CA ALA A 142 -2.72 4.22 -9.52
C ALA A 142 -2.11 3.33 -10.62
N TYR A 143 -1.94 2.03 -10.37
CA TYR A 143 -1.46 1.11 -11.40
C TYR A 143 -2.42 1.02 -12.59
N GLY A 144 -3.73 0.96 -12.33
CA GLY A 144 -4.74 0.90 -13.38
C GLY A 144 -4.78 2.15 -14.26
N ALA A 145 -4.64 3.33 -13.64
CA ALA A 145 -4.55 4.60 -14.36
C ALA A 145 -3.27 4.72 -15.21
N LEU A 146 -2.12 4.22 -14.71
CA LEU A 146 -0.85 4.21 -15.45
C LEU A 146 -0.86 3.28 -16.67
N VAL A 147 -1.53 2.14 -16.56
CA VAL A 147 -1.64 1.16 -17.67
C VAL A 147 -2.81 1.50 -18.61
N ASN A 148 -3.69 2.41 -18.21
CA ASN A 148 -4.97 2.69 -18.87
C ASN A 148 -5.81 1.41 -19.03
N VAL A 149 -6.14 0.74 -17.91
CA VAL A 149 -6.90 -0.53 -17.92
C VAL A 149 -8.26 -0.36 -18.60
N ASN A 150 -8.88 0.82 -18.52
CA ASN A 150 -10.18 1.08 -19.16
C ASN A 150 -10.12 0.96 -20.69
N SER A 151 -8.98 1.25 -21.34
CA SER A 151 -8.82 1.07 -22.79
C SER A 151 -8.66 -0.40 -23.22
N MET A 152 -8.43 -1.31 -22.26
CA MET A 152 -8.30 -2.74 -22.50
C MET A 152 -9.64 -3.48 -22.48
N VAL A 153 -10.74 -2.80 -22.15
CA VAL A 153 -12.09 -3.38 -22.22
C VAL A 153 -12.44 -3.58 -23.71
N PRO A 154 -12.74 -4.81 -24.16
CA PRO A 154 -13.09 -5.05 -25.56
C PRO A 154 -14.36 -4.29 -25.95
N GLU A 155 -14.35 -3.66 -27.13
CA GLU A 155 -15.56 -3.05 -27.69
C GLU A 155 -16.64 -4.11 -27.91
N GLN A 156 -17.82 -3.89 -27.34
CA GLN A 156 -18.99 -4.75 -27.53
C GLN A 156 -19.61 -4.48 -28.91
N SER A 157 -18.94 -4.92 -29.98
CA SER A 157 -19.48 -4.82 -31.34
C SER A 157 -20.42 -6.00 -31.62
N SER A 158 -21.70 -5.75 -31.88
CA SER A 158 -22.62 -6.82 -32.29
C SER A 158 -22.28 -7.29 -33.70
N ARG A 159 -21.53 -8.39 -33.83
CA ARG A 159 -21.27 -9.02 -35.13
C ARG A 159 -22.46 -9.93 -35.47
N PHE A 160 -23.10 -9.71 -36.62
CA PHE A 160 -24.25 -10.51 -37.09
C PHE A 160 -25.47 -10.55 -36.14
N GLY A 161 -25.74 -9.46 -35.39
CA GLY A 161 -26.88 -9.39 -34.49
C GLY A 161 -26.78 -10.28 -33.23
N LEU A 162 -25.66 -10.98 -33.05
CA LEU A 162 -25.37 -11.75 -31.85
C LEU A 162 -24.73 -10.84 -30.80
N LYS A 163 -25.33 -10.79 -29.61
CA LYS A 163 -24.70 -10.13 -28.44
C LYS A 163 -23.48 -10.96 -28.03
N LEU A 164 -22.30 -10.37 -28.02
CA LEU A 164 -21.13 -11.01 -27.43
C LEU A 164 -21.36 -11.24 -25.93
N PRO A 165 -20.70 -12.25 -25.33
CA PRO A 165 -20.65 -12.39 -23.88
C PRO A 165 -20.16 -11.08 -23.24
N PRO A 166 -20.63 -10.76 -22.02
CA PRO A 166 -20.18 -9.56 -21.32
C PRO A 166 -18.66 -9.56 -21.15
N PRO A 167 -18.01 -8.40 -21.21
CA PRO A 167 -16.57 -8.31 -21.08
C PRO A 167 -16.11 -8.82 -19.71
N PRO A 168 -14.87 -9.34 -19.61
CA PRO A 168 -14.36 -9.92 -18.38
C PRO A 168 -14.28 -8.90 -17.22
N PHE A 169 -14.21 -7.61 -17.55
CA PHE A 169 -14.28 -6.49 -16.62
C PHE A 169 -14.97 -5.29 -17.27
N GLU A 170 -15.47 -4.38 -16.45
CA GLU A 170 -16.13 -3.15 -16.88
C GLU A 170 -15.20 -1.96 -16.66
N ALA A 171 -15.29 -0.94 -17.53
CA ALA A 171 -14.59 0.31 -17.32
C ALA A 171 -15.11 0.97 -16.03
N THR A 172 -14.20 1.45 -15.18
CA THR A 172 -14.58 2.09 -13.92
C THR A 172 -13.83 3.40 -13.72
N PRO A 173 -14.44 4.41 -13.07
CA PRO A 173 -13.77 5.69 -12.78
C PRO A 173 -12.50 5.55 -11.93
N VAL A 174 -12.37 4.44 -11.20
CA VAL A 174 -11.20 4.15 -10.35
C VAL A 174 -9.91 4.02 -11.18
N TYR A 175 -10.04 3.55 -12.42
CA TYR A 175 -8.90 3.32 -13.32
C TYR A 175 -8.79 4.37 -14.44
N ASP A 176 -9.51 5.49 -14.33
CA ASP A 176 -9.43 6.55 -15.31
C ASP A 176 -7.98 7.04 -15.43
N ALA A 177 -7.45 6.97 -16.66
CA ALA A 177 -6.10 7.40 -17.00
C ALA A 177 -6.04 8.93 -17.09
N THR A 178 -6.26 9.60 -15.95
CA THR A 178 -6.12 11.05 -15.81
C THR A 178 -5.09 11.39 -14.75
N TRP A 179 -4.39 12.51 -14.93
CA TRP A 179 -3.48 13.05 -13.92
C TRP A 179 -4.17 13.31 -12.58
N GLN A 180 -5.43 13.76 -12.61
CA GLN A 180 -6.21 14.01 -11.40
C GLN A 180 -6.42 12.73 -10.59
N ASN A 181 -6.81 11.63 -11.24
CA ASN A 181 -6.98 10.34 -10.58
C ASN A 181 -5.64 9.78 -10.09
N LEU A 182 -4.58 9.85 -10.90
CA LEU A 182 -3.26 9.35 -10.51
C LEU A 182 -2.71 10.08 -9.28
N ILE A 183 -2.77 11.42 -9.27
CA ILE A 183 -2.34 12.25 -8.15
C ILE A 183 -3.19 11.97 -6.91
N LEU A 184 -4.51 11.83 -7.06
CA LEU A 184 -5.41 11.49 -5.94
C LEU A 184 -5.00 10.18 -5.28
N ASN A 185 -4.74 9.13 -6.07
CA ASN A 185 -4.29 7.84 -5.55
C ASN A 185 -2.96 7.96 -4.78
N TRP A 186 -1.98 8.69 -5.32
CA TRP A 186 -0.71 8.92 -4.63
C TRP A 186 -0.86 9.73 -3.34
N LEU A 187 -1.67 10.80 -3.36
CA LEU A 187 -1.95 11.60 -2.17
C LEU A 187 -2.63 10.78 -1.09
N LEU A 188 -3.51 9.85 -1.44
CA LEU A 188 -4.16 8.97 -0.47
C LEU A 188 -3.22 7.92 0.10
N LEU A 189 -2.26 7.40 -0.68
CA LEU A 189 -1.17 6.58 -0.14
C LEU A 189 -0.29 7.37 0.86
N CYS A 190 0.01 8.63 0.55
CA CYS A 190 0.70 9.53 1.49
C CYS A 190 -0.14 9.81 2.74
N LEU A 191 -1.45 10.02 2.59
CA LEU A 191 -2.37 10.23 3.70
C LEU A 191 -2.39 9.00 4.63
N HIS A 192 -2.52 7.80 4.08
CA HIS A 192 -2.45 6.55 4.84
C HIS A 192 -1.15 6.45 5.63
N THR A 193 -0.01 6.74 4.97
CA THR A 193 1.31 6.80 5.62
C THR A 193 1.28 7.72 6.84
N GLY A 194 0.86 8.96 6.66
CA GLY A 194 0.80 9.95 7.74
C GLY A 194 -0.15 9.53 8.88
N VAL A 195 -1.34 9.05 8.55
CA VAL A 195 -2.34 8.60 9.54
C VAL A 195 -1.79 7.43 10.37
N TYR A 196 -1.20 6.41 9.74
CA TYR A 196 -0.64 5.27 10.48
C TYR A 196 0.52 5.67 11.38
N LEU A 197 1.41 6.57 10.93
CA LEU A 197 2.50 7.07 11.75
C LEU A 197 2.00 7.91 12.94
N ILE A 198 0.97 8.74 12.75
CA ILE A 198 0.35 9.52 13.84
C ILE A 198 -0.29 8.58 14.86
N ILE A 199 -0.98 7.53 14.41
CA ILE A 199 -1.59 6.53 15.31
C ILE A 199 -0.49 5.76 16.05
N ALA A 200 0.54 5.28 15.35
CA ALA A 200 1.69 4.59 15.96
C ALA A 200 2.34 5.46 17.03
N PHE A 201 2.57 6.74 16.74
CA PHE A 201 3.11 7.71 17.70
C PHE A 201 2.21 7.85 18.93
N ARG A 202 0.90 8.02 18.74
CA ARG A 202 -0.04 8.17 19.86
C ARG A 202 -0.14 6.91 20.71
N LEU A 203 -0.13 5.73 20.09
CA LEU A 203 -0.17 4.44 20.79
C LEU A 203 1.11 4.22 21.60
N GLN A 204 2.27 4.49 21.01
CA GLN A 204 3.55 4.38 21.72
C GLN A 204 3.63 5.38 22.87
N LYS A 205 3.21 6.64 22.66
CA LYS A 205 3.17 7.65 23.72
C LYS A 205 2.27 7.24 24.89
N ARG A 206 1.15 6.54 24.64
CA ARG A 206 0.27 6.04 25.71
C ARG A 206 0.94 4.96 26.55
N LYS A 207 1.81 4.13 25.95
CA LYS A 207 2.57 3.10 26.67
C LYS A 207 3.68 3.68 27.56
N ASP A 208 4.16 4.88 27.25
CA ASP A 208 5.19 5.55 28.06
C ASP A 208 4.68 6.12 29.40
N ILE A 209 3.36 6.27 29.57
CA ILE A 209 2.75 6.95 30.72
C ILE A 209 2.41 5.97 31.86
N PHE A 210 2.56 4.66 31.63
CA PHE A 210 2.31 3.59 32.60
C PHE A 210 3.58 2.76 32.81
#